data_AF-A0A354IGF4-F1
#
_entry.id   AF-A0A354IGF4-F1
#
_cell.length_a   1.000
_cell.length_b   1.000
_cell.length_c   1.000
_cell.angle_alpha   90.00
_cell.angle_beta   90.00
_cell.angle_gamma   90.00
#
_symmetry.space_group_name_H-M   'P 1'
#
loop_
_entity.id
_entity.type
_entity.pdbx_description
1 polymer ?
#
loop_
_entity_poly.entity_id
_entity_poly.type
_entity_poly.pdbx_seq_one_letter_code
_entity_poly.pdbx_strand_id
1 'polypeptide(L)'
;MTQHELLFLDALRASLQGEPVCWEQKLSARDWEALFSLADAQHVLPMIYEAVYRCPSAGTADPAQMSGIKQQVIRSVMAQTMRTHELFRLLQHLRQADVTPLVVKGIICRSLYPAPDSRMSGDEDIFLPPEQFPRCHEALRSFGMQPADPAQDPSAEHEVTYQKPNSMLRIELHKSLFPPDSDAYGDLNRFFACAHAQAISISLDGISIPTMSHTDHFFYLICHAFKHFLHSGFGIRQVCDIVMYANQYGSQIDWPQVVRNCQAIRADRFTAALLHIGETYLVFDPKKACCPPEWYSMQVDEIPMLEDLLSGGVYGSSSMSRLHSSNITLNAVSAQKRGEKAGSSHVLKTVFPSAKKLEGRYPYLKKHAFLLPVAWADRIWKYRKETHNSTGNNAGESIQIGSQRIELMRKYGILE
;
A
#
# COMPACT_ATOMS: atom_id res chain seq x y z
N MET A 1 -19.71 -5.97 8.59
CA MET A 1 -18.66 -6.52 9.48
C MET A 1 -19.11 -7.81 10.18
N THR A 2 -18.23 -8.81 10.19
CA THR A 2 -18.38 -10.14 10.82
C THR A 2 -17.75 -10.19 12.22
N GLN A 3 -17.98 -11.25 12.99
CA GLN A 3 -17.39 -11.43 14.32
C GLN A 3 -15.86 -11.47 14.30
N HIS A 4 -15.24 -12.17 13.34
CA HIS A 4 -13.79 -12.30 13.28
C HIS A 4 -13.11 -11.00 12.83
N GLU A 5 -13.77 -10.18 12.01
CA GLU A 5 -13.30 -8.82 11.68
C GLU A 5 -13.30 -7.93 12.91
N LEU A 6 -14.31 -8.03 13.78
CA LEU A 6 -14.35 -7.27 15.04
C LEU A 6 -13.24 -7.72 16.01
N LEU A 7 -13.01 -9.04 16.15
CA LEU A 7 -11.88 -9.57 16.93
C LEU A 7 -10.54 -9.10 16.37
N PHE A 8 -10.40 -9.08 15.05
CA PHE A 8 -9.20 -8.58 14.39
C PHE A 8 -8.95 -7.10 14.67
N LEU A 9 -9.98 -6.25 14.55
CA LEU A 9 -9.86 -4.81 14.83
C LEU A 9 -9.52 -4.54 16.30
N ASP A 10 -10.14 -5.26 17.23
CA ASP A 10 -9.85 -5.13 18.66
C ASP A 10 -8.41 -5.53 19.00
N ALA A 11 -7.94 -6.67 18.47
CA ALA A 11 -6.55 -7.10 18.64
C ALA A 11 -5.55 -6.17 17.96
N LEU A 12 -5.89 -5.62 16.78
CA LEU A 12 -5.05 -4.66 16.09
C LEU A 12 -4.91 -3.37 16.89
N ARG A 13 -6.02 -2.85 17.42
CA ARG A 13 -6.04 -1.68 18.31
C ARG A 13 -5.18 -1.89 19.54
N ALA A 14 -5.36 -2.99 20.26
CA ALA A 14 -4.56 -3.33 21.43
C ALA A 14 -3.06 -3.42 21.09
N SER A 15 -2.72 -4.05 19.96
CA SER A 15 -1.33 -4.10 19.48
C SER A 15 -0.73 -2.72 19.21
N LEU A 16 -1.48 -1.79 18.62
CA LEU A 16 -1.04 -0.42 18.35
C LEU A 16 -0.83 0.38 19.65
N GLN A 17 -1.52 0.01 20.73
CA GLN A 17 -1.32 0.58 22.07
C GLN A 17 -0.16 -0.09 22.83
N GLY A 18 0.32 -1.25 22.36
CA GLY A 18 1.31 -2.06 23.08
C GLY A 18 0.70 -2.85 24.24
N GLU A 19 -0.61 -3.11 24.20
CA GLU A 19 -1.37 -3.78 25.24
C GLU A 19 -1.91 -5.13 24.73
N PRO A 20 -2.11 -6.13 25.62
CA PRO A 20 -2.81 -7.35 25.27
C PRO A 20 -4.33 -7.14 25.26
N VAL A 21 -5.05 -7.98 24.51
CA VAL A 21 -6.52 -8.07 24.65
C VAL A 21 -6.90 -8.86 25.91
N CYS A 22 -8.11 -8.60 26.43
CA CYS A 22 -8.65 -9.25 27.63
C CYS A 22 -9.84 -10.17 27.32
N TRP A 23 -9.78 -10.94 26.23
CA TRP A 23 -10.89 -11.82 25.83
C TRP A 23 -11.07 -12.99 26.81
N GLU A 24 -12.22 -13.02 27.48
CA GLU A 24 -12.63 -14.14 28.35
C GLU A 24 -13.42 -15.22 27.61
N GLN A 25 -14.11 -14.84 26.53
CA GLN A 25 -14.92 -15.79 25.77
C GLN A 25 -14.06 -16.87 25.11
N LYS A 26 -14.50 -18.13 25.21
CA LYS A 26 -13.84 -19.23 24.52
C LYS A 26 -14.05 -19.11 23.01
N LEU A 27 -12.95 -18.94 22.27
CA LEU A 27 -12.96 -18.95 20.81
C LEU A 27 -12.77 -20.38 20.29
N SER A 28 -13.45 -20.72 19.20
CA SER A 28 -13.28 -22.00 18.53
C SER A 28 -11.97 -22.03 17.71
N ALA A 29 -11.51 -23.22 17.32
CA ALA A 29 -10.34 -23.34 16.45
C ALA A 29 -10.53 -22.59 15.11
N ARG A 30 -11.77 -22.54 14.60
CA ARG A 30 -12.12 -21.79 13.38
C ARG A 30 -12.06 -20.28 13.57
N ASP A 31 -12.41 -19.78 14.76
CA ASP A 31 -12.32 -18.34 15.05
C ASP A 31 -10.85 -17.89 15.07
N TRP A 32 -9.98 -18.68 15.70
CA TRP A 32 -8.54 -18.45 15.68
C TRP A 32 -7.95 -18.54 14.28
N GLU A 33 -8.37 -19.53 13.50
CA GLU A 33 -7.93 -19.69 12.11
C GLU A 33 -8.33 -18.49 11.25
N ALA A 34 -9.58 -18.02 11.36
CA ALA A 34 -10.07 -16.84 10.64
C ALA A 34 -9.32 -15.57 11.06
N LEU A 35 -9.10 -15.37 12.37
CA LEU A 35 -8.34 -14.24 12.90
C LEU A 35 -6.91 -14.20 12.35
N PHE A 36 -6.17 -15.31 12.44
CA PHE A 36 -4.77 -15.35 12.00
C PHE A 36 -4.66 -15.29 10.47
N SER A 37 -5.61 -15.87 9.73
CA SER A 37 -5.66 -15.76 8.26
C SER A 37 -5.90 -14.32 7.83
N LEU A 38 -6.82 -13.59 8.48
CA LEU A 38 -7.02 -12.17 8.22
C LEU A 38 -5.79 -11.35 8.59
N ALA A 39 -5.15 -11.64 9.72
CA ALA A 39 -3.93 -10.96 10.14
C ALA A 39 -2.76 -11.16 9.17
N ASP A 40 -2.61 -12.36 8.61
CA ASP A 40 -1.60 -12.67 7.60
C ASP A 40 -1.91 -11.95 6.27
N ALA A 41 -3.17 -11.97 5.81
CA ALA A 41 -3.60 -11.25 4.62
C ALA A 41 -3.41 -9.72 4.73
N GLN A 42 -3.48 -9.19 5.95
CA GLN A 42 -3.22 -7.78 6.28
C GLN A 42 -1.75 -7.51 6.66
N HIS A 43 -0.86 -8.52 6.60
CA HIS A 43 0.55 -8.50 6.99
C HIS A 43 0.80 -7.84 8.37
N VAL A 44 -0.06 -8.15 9.33
CA VAL A 44 0.02 -7.74 10.74
C VAL A 44 -0.01 -8.95 11.68
N LEU A 45 0.24 -10.16 11.18
CA LEU A 45 0.22 -11.38 11.98
C LEU A 45 1.09 -11.30 13.26
N PRO A 46 2.34 -10.79 13.24
CA PRO A 46 3.13 -10.63 14.46
C PRO A 46 2.49 -9.70 15.49
N MET A 47 1.87 -8.60 15.02
CA MET A 47 1.18 -7.63 15.86
C MET A 47 -0.05 -8.27 16.54
N ILE A 48 -0.90 -8.94 15.77
CA ILE A 48 -2.09 -9.61 16.28
C ILE A 48 -1.71 -10.72 17.24
N TYR A 49 -0.73 -11.55 16.90
CA TYR A 49 -0.29 -12.63 17.78
C TYR A 49 0.20 -12.09 19.13
N GLU A 50 1.02 -11.03 19.15
CA GLU A 50 1.51 -10.42 20.39
C GLU A 50 0.37 -9.85 21.26
N ALA A 51 -0.67 -9.29 20.64
CA ALA A 51 -1.82 -8.78 21.39
C ALA A 51 -2.69 -9.90 22.00
N VAL A 52 -2.78 -11.07 21.37
CA VAL A 52 -3.76 -12.10 21.76
C VAL A 52 -3.20 -13.27 22.55
N TYR A 53 -1.92 -13.64 22.41
CA TYR A 53 -1.40 -14.90 22.97
C TYR A 53 -1.42 -14.98 24.50
N ARG A 54 -1.55 -13.85 25.20
CA ARG A 54 -1.64 -13.78 26.66
C ARG A 54 -3.07 -13.65 27.19
N CYS A 55 -4.08 -13.53 26.32
CA CYS A 55 -5.45 -13.36 26.78
C CYS A 55 -6.01 -14.68 27.36
N PRO A 56 -7.03 -14.62 28.25
CA PRO A 56 -7.63 -15.82 28.82
C PRO A 56 -8.13 -16.82 27.76
N SER A 57 -8.71 -16.33 26.66
CA SER A 57 -9.17 -17.16 25.54
C SER A 57 -8.04 -17.99 24.91
N ALA A 58 -6.84 -17.42 24.74
CA ALA A 58 -5.69 -18.11 24.17
C ALA A 58 -5.23 -19.29 25.04
N GLY A 59 -5.42 -19.22 26.36
CA GLY A 59 -5.15 -20.33 27.28
C GLY A 59 -6.03 -21.57 27.06
N THR A 60 -7.12 -21.44 26.30
CA THR A 60 -8.04 -22.54 25.96
C THR A 60 -7.97 -22.98 24.50
N ALA A 61 -7.11 -22.34 23.70
CA ALA A 61 -6.93 -22.63 22.29
C ALA A 61 -6.17 -23.95 22.06
N ASP A 62 -6.25 -24.49 20.85
CA ASP A 62 -5.46 -25.66 20.46
C ASP A 62 -3.95 -25.32 20.54
N PRO A 63 -3.17 -26.00 21.40
CA PRO A 63 -1.75 -25.73 21.55
C PRO A 63 -0.95 -25.92 20.25
N ALA A 64 -1.36 -26.85 19.38
CA ALA A 64 -0.68 -27.11 18.12
C ALA A 64 -0.87 -25.95 17.14
N GLN A 65 -2.10 -25.43 17.04
CA GLN A 65 -2.43 -24.25 16.24
C GLN A 65 -1.61 -23.03 16.70
N MET A 66 -1.66 -22.72 18.00
CA MET A 66 -0.92 -21.59 18.58
C MET A 66 0.59 -21.71 18.39
N SER A 67 1.14 -22.92 18.57
CA SER A 67 2.58 -23.17 18.35
C SER A 67 2.98 -22.96 16.89
N GLY A 68 2.14 -23.38 15.93
CA GLY A 68 2.40 -23.15 14.50
C GLY A 68 2.47 -21.65 14.16
N ILE A 69 1.50 -20.87 14.63
CA ILE A 69 1.47 -19.42 14.45
C ILE A 69 2.66 -18.75 15.13
N LYS A 70 3.00 -19.15 16.37
CA LYS A 70 4.18 -18.64 17.09
C LYS A 70 5.46 -18.81 16.28
N GLN A 71 5.67 -19.98 15.65
CA GLN A 71 6.85 -20.22 14.83
C GLN A 71 6.89 -19.32 13.59
N GLN A 72 5.74 -19.10 12.93
CA GLN A 72 5.64 -18.15 11.81
C GLN A 72 5.97 -16.72 12.24
N VAL A 73 5.43 -16.28 13.38
CA VAL A 73 5.68 -14.95 13.95
C VAL A 73 7.16 -14.75 14.27
N ILE A 74 7.80 -15.71 14.95
CA ILE A 74 9.23 -15.64 15.28
C ILE A 74 10.07 -15.50 13.99
N ARG A 75 9.80 -16.31 12.96
CA ARG A 75 10.52 -16.24 11.67
C ARG A 75 10.34 -14.88 11.00
N SER A 76 9.12 -14.36 10.98
CA SER A 76 8.80 -13.06 10.37
C SER A 76 9.51 -11.90 11.08
N VAL A 77 9.46 -11.86 12.42
CA VAL A 77 10.16 -10.83 13.21
C VAL A 77 11.67 -10.92 13.01
N MET A 78 12.26 -12.12 13.09
CA MET A 78 13.69 -12.32 12.82
C MET A 78 14.10 -11.84 11.44
N ALA A 79 13.32 -12.18 10.40
CA ALA A 79 13.56 -11.72 9.03
C ALA A 79 13.51 -10.19 8.94
N GLN A 80 12.54 -9.55 9.62
CA GLN A 80 12.43 -8.11 9.64
C GLN A 80 13.60 -7.44 10.36
N THR A 81 14.03 -7.96 11.51
CA THR A 81 15.21 -7.47 12.24
C THR A 81 16.46 -7.55 11.37
N MET A 82 16.66 -8.66 10.65
CA MET A 82 17.77 -8.80 9.70
C MET A 82 17.69 -7.78 8.55
N ARG A 83 16.50 -7.52 8.00
CA ARG A 83 16.28 -6.48 6.99
C ARG A 83 16.62 -5.08 7.53
N THR A 84 16.15 -4.75 8.73
CA THR A 84 16.41 -3.47 9.40
C THR A 84 17.92 -3.25 9.58
N HIS A 85 18.64 -4.26 10.06
CA HIS A 85 20.09 -4.17 10.24
C HIS A 85 20.84 -3.97 8.91
N GLU A 86 20.49 -4.73 7.87
CA GLU A 86 21.12 -4.59 6.56
C GLU A 86 20.78 -3.25 5.89
N LEU A 87 19.58 -2.72 6.11
CA LEU A 87 19.18 -1.38 5.66
C LEU A 87 20.08 -0.31 6.29
N PHE A 88 20.36 -0.37 7.59
CA PHE A 88 21.26 0.60 8.23
C PHE A 88 22.66 0.56 7.65
N ARG A 89 23.20 -0.63 7.38
CA ARG A 89 24.49 -0.79 6.70
C ARG A 89 24.46 -0.19 5.29
N LEU A 90 23.38 -0.41 4.55
CA LEU A 90 23.19 0.19 3.22
C LEU A 90 23.15 1.72 3.30
N LEU A 91 22.35 2.31 4.20
CA LEU A 91 22.23 3.77 4.31
C LEU A 91 23.57 4.43 4.68
N GLN A 92 24.38 3.78 5.53
CA GLN A 92 25.74 4.23 5.82
C GLN A 92 26.65 4.14 4.58
N HIS A 93 26.59 3.03 3.84
CA HIS A 93 27.34 2.83 2.59
C HIS A 93 26.98 3.89 1.53
N LEU A 94 25.70 4.16 1.34
CA LEU A 94 25.23 5.21 0.43
C LEU A 94 25.77 6.58 0.83
N ARG A 95 25.75 6.90 2.14
CA ARG A 95 26.32 8.17 2.65
C ARG A 95 27.82 8.28 2.37
N GLN A 96 28.60 7.22 2.58
CA GLN A 96 30.04 7.22 2.28
C GLN A 96 30.33 7.42 0.79
N ALA A 97 29.38 7.03 -0.06
CA ALA A 97 29.40 7.30 -1.48
C ALA A 97 28.78 8.66 -1.86
N ASP A 98 28.59 9.61 -0.93
CA ASP A 98 27.80 10.86 -1.03
C ASP A 98 26.47 10.72 -1.80
N VAL A 99 25.73 9.66 -1.50
CA VAL A 99 24.36 9.44 -1.96
C VAL A 99 23.44 9.48 -0.73
N THR A 100 22.51 10.43 -0.70
CA THR A 100 21.61 10.64 0.43
C THR A 100 20.16 10.60 -0.02
N PRO A 101 19.62 9.41 -0.35
CA PRO A 101 18.23 9.30 -0.76
C PRO A 101 17.32 9.52 0.46
N LEU A 102 16.09 9.95 0.22
CA LEU A 102 15.06 10.04 1.25
C LEU A 102 14.42 8.67 1.43
N VAL A 103 14.36 8.19 2.65
CA VAL A 103 13.55 7.02 2.98
C VAL A 103 12.11 7.48 3.18
N VAL A 104 11.15 6.91 2.45
CA VAL A 104 9.80 7.48 2.33
C VAL A 104 8.69 6.61 2.93
N LYS A 105 8.97 5.33 3.24
CA LYS A 105 8.05 4.41 3.97
C LYS A 105 8.89 3.45 4.81
N GLY A 106 8.40 2.23 5.02
CA GLY A 106 9.15 1.15 5.62
C GLY A 106 9.61 1.49 7.03
N ILE A 107 10.92 1.59 7.26
CA ILE A 107 11.50 1.88 8.57
C ILE A 107 10.95 3.17 9.20
N ILE A 108 10.60 4.20 8.42
CA ILE A 108 10.08 5.47 8.96
C ILE A 108 8.71 5.26 9.64
N CYS A 109 7.83 4.47 9.01
CA CYS A 109 6.52 4.16 9.60
C CYS A 109 6.66 3.10 10.68
N ARG A 110 7.47 2.07 10.42
CA ARG A 110 7.68 0.93 11.31
C ARG A 110 8.22 1.35 12.68
N SER A 111 9.12 2.34 12.74
CA SER A 111 9.69 2.83 13.99
C SER A 111 8.67 3.49 14.93
N LEU A 112 7.46 3.78 14.44
CA LEU A 112 6.38 4.38 15.24
C LEU A 112 5.56 3.35 16.02
N TYR A 113 5.69 2.07 15.68
CA TYR A 113 4.94 1.00 16.32
C TYR A 113 5.58 0.60 17.66
N PRO A 114 4.80 0.17 18.67
CA PRO A 114 5.35 -0.24 19.97
C PRO A 114 6.44 -1.32 19.88
N ALA A 115 6.27 -2.26 18.94
CA ALA A 115 7.29 -3.22 18.55
C ALA A 115 7.58 -3.03 17.05
N PRO A 116 8.60 -2.25 16.67
CA PRO A 116 8.87 -1.91 15.28
C PRO A 116 8.96 -3.14 14.38
N ASP A 117 9.81 -4.10 14.71
CA ASP A 117 10.00 -5.30 13.89
C ASP A 117 8.80 -6.25 13.86
N SER A 118 7.67 -5.96 14.53
CA SER A 118 6.40 -6.67 14.32
C SER A 118 5.60 -6.15 13.12
N ARG A 119 5.83 -4.90 12.68
CA ARG A 119 5.24 -4.37 11.44
C ARG A 119 6.13 -4.72 10.26
N MET A 120 5.73 -5.74 9.50
CA MET A 120 6.52 -6.26 8.38
C MET A 120 6.65 -5.27 7.21
N SER A 121 7.84 -5.18 6.63
CA SER A 121 8.10 -4.52 5.34
C SER A 121 8.56 -5.55 4.31
N GLY A 122 7.96 -5.52 3.11
CA GLY A 122 8.39 -6.35 1.98
C GLY A 122 9.63 -5.79 1.28
N ASP A 123 9.70 -4.47 1.22
CA ASP A 123 10.73 -3.64 0.63
C ASP A 123 10.94 -2.38 1.49
N GLU A 124 12.00 -1.66 1.20
CA GLU A 124 12.24 -0.32 1.72
C GLU A 124 12.34 0.65 0.54
N ASP A 125 11.43 1.63 0.51
CA ASP A 125 11.39 2.65 -0.54
C ASP A 125 12.37 3.79 -0.24
N ILE A 126 13.23 4.07 -1.21
CA ILE A 126 14.12 5.22 -1.20
C ILE A 126 13.85 6.10 -2.43
N PHE A 127 13.87 7.41 -2.24
CA PHE A 127 13.60 8.41 -3.28
C PHE A 127 14.81 9.33 -3.47
N LEU A 128 15.21 9.57 -4.72
CA LEU A 128 16.29 10.48 -5.06
C LEU A 128 16.02 11.31 -6.32
N PRO A 129 16.71 12.45 -6.49
CA PRO A 129 16.63 13.22 -7.72
C PRO A 129 17.22 12.41 -8.89
N PRO A 130 16.58 12.40 -10.08
CA PRO A 130 17.02 11.59 -11.22
C PRO A 130 18.50 11.72 -11.57
N GLU A 131 19.09 12.90 -11.39
CA GLU A 131 20.50 13.19 -11.63
C GLU A 131 21.47 12.42 -10.73
N GLN A 132 21.04 12.00 -9.53
CA GLN A 132 21.86 11.18 -8.63
C GLN A 132 21.73 9.67 -8.90
N PHE A 133 20.84 9.27 -9.81
CA PHE A 133 20.58 7.86 -10.07
C PHE A 133 21.82 7.06 -10.47
N PRO A 134 22.69 7.51 -11.41
CA PRO A 134 23.87 6.73 -11.79
C PRO A 134 24.79 6.45 -10.61
N ARG A 135 24.97 7.45 -9.73
CA ARG A 135 25.81 7.32 -8.53
C ARG A 135 25.19 6.36 -7.52
N CYS A 136 23.87 6.45 -7.29
CA CYS A 136 23.15 5.53 -6.41
C CYS A 136 23.17 4.09 -6.95
N HIS A 137 22.99 3.90 -8.25
CA HIS A 137 23.09 2.60 -8.91
C HIS A 137 24.44 1.94 -8.62
N GLU A 138 25.55 2.64 -8.84
CA GLU A 138 26.90 2.13 -8.56
C GLU A 138 27.13 1.87 -7.05
N ALA A 139 26.60 2.73 -6.18
CA ALA A 139 26.67 2.53 -4.74
C ALA A 139 25.90 1.26 -4.30
N LEU A 140 24.71 1.01 -4.85
CA LEU A 140 23.94 -0.21 -4.61
C LEU A 140 24.67 -1.46 -5.14
N ARG A 141 25.24 -1.38 -6.35
CA ARG A 141 26.02 -2.46 -6.97
C ARG A 141 27.27 -2.81 -6.15
N SER A 142 28.02 -1.81 -5.68
CA SER A 142 29.18 -2.01 -4.82
C SER A 142 28.82 -2.55 -3.42
N PHE A 143 27.62 -2.27 -2.93
CA PHE A 143 27.07 -2.91 -1.73
C PHE A 143 26.66 -4.39 -1.95
N GLY A 144 26.73 -4.87 -3.19
CA GLY A 144 26.39 -6.23 -3.59
C GLY A 144 24.93 -6.40 -4.01
N MET A 145 24.17 -5.32 -4.20
CA MET A 145 22.80 -5.37 -4.71
C MET A 145 22.78 -5.39 -6.24
N GLN A 146 21.72 -5.95 -6.82
CA GLN A 146 21.52 -6.02 -8.27
C GLN A 146 20.06 -5.69 -8.60
N PRO A 147 19.77 -5.08 -9.77
CA PRO A 147 18.41 -4.95 -10.25
C PRO A 147 17.69 -6.31 -10.25
N ALA A 148 16.44 -6.33 -9.80
CA ALA A 148 15.66 -7.56 -9.72
C ALA A 148 15.29 -8.10 -11.12
N ASP A 149 15.07 -7.21 -12.08
CA ASP A 149 14.88 -7.54 -13.49
C ASP A 149 16.14 -7.14 -14.29
N PRO A 150 16.97 -8.10 -14.74
CA PRO A 150 18.17 -7.80 -15.52
C PRO A 150 17.88 -7.44 -16.98
N ALA A 151 16.66 -7.63 -17.48
CA ALA A 151 16.29 -7.32 -18.86
C ALA A 151 15.82 -5.87 -19.04
N GLN A 152 15.45 -5.20 -17.96
CA GLN A 152 15.06 -3.79 -17.97
C GLN A 152 16.28 -2.88 -17.92
N ASP A 153 16.23 -1.76 -18.65
CA ASP A 153 17.19 -0.68 -18.51
C ASP A 153 16.84 0.15 -17.27
N PRO A 154 17.63 0.08 -16.18
CA PRO A 154 17.32 0.81 -14.94
C PRO A 154 17.26 2.33 -15.14
N SER A 155 17.95 2.86 -16.16
CA SER A 155 17.97 4.29 -16.44
C SER A 155 16.66 4.80 -17.03
N ALA A 156 15.95 3.94 -17.78
CA ALA A 156 14.68 4.28 -18.43
C ALA A 156 13.46 4.18 -17.49
N GLU A 157 13.54 3.35 -16.45
CA GLU A 157 12.42 3.11 -15.53
C GLU A 157 12.31 4.18 -14.45
N HIS A 158 11.12 4.66 -14.10
CA HIS A 158 10.95 5.66 -13.03
C HIS A 158 11.24 5.11 -11.62
N GLU A 159 11.15 3.80 -11.44
CA GLU A 159 11.40 3.06 -10.20
C GLU A 159 12.16 1.77 -10.56
N VAL A 160 13.14 1.40 -9.75
CA VAL A 160 13.93 0.17 -9.96
C VAL A 160 14.03 -0.59 -8.66
N THR A 161 13.62 -1.86 -8.66
CA THR A 161 13.85 -2.73 -7.51
C THR A 161 15.25 -3.33 -7.53
N TYR A 162 15.96 -3.24 -6.40
CA TYR A 162 17.21 -3.92 -6.13
C TYR A 162 17.03 -5.03 -5.08
N GLN A 163 17.76 -6.12 -5.28
CA GLN A 163 17.85 -7.25 -4.36
C GLN A 163 19.32 -7.61 -4.13
N LYS A 164 19.64 -8.14 -2.95
CA LYS A 164 20.98 -8.60 -2.62
C LYS A 164 20.99 -10.13 -2.50
N PRO A 165 21.83 -10.85 -3.28
CA PRO A 165 21.94 -12.30 -3.13
C PRO A 165 22.24 -12.68 -1.68
N ASN A 166 21.54 -13.70 -1.16
CA ASN A 166 21.65 -14.18 0.22
C ASN A 166 21.23 -13.17 1.30
N SER A 167 20.47 -12.13 0.95
CA SER A 167 19.85 -11.21 1.90
C SER A 167 18.36 -11.08 1.63
N MET A 168 17.58 -10.80 2.67
CA MET A 168 16.15 -10.53 2.55
C MET A 168 15.86 -9.05 2.27
N LEU A 169 16.88 -8.19 2.20
CA LEU A 169 16.71 -6.78 1.91
C LEU A 169 16.39 -6.56 0.43
N ARG A 170 15.24 -5.94 0.19
CA ARG A 170 14.79 -5.44 -1.11
C ARG A 170 14.61 -3.93 -1.02
N ILE A 171 15.13 -3.20 -2.00
CA ILE A 171 15.06 -1.74 -2.08
C ILE A 171 14.29 -1.37 -3.33
N GLU A 172 13.29 -0.51 -3.19
CA GLU A 172 12.66 0.15 -4.34
C GLU A 172 13.25 1.55 -4.46
N LEU A 173 14.03 1.76 -5.51
CA LEU A 173 14.70 3.02 -5.80
C LEU A 173 13.83 3.86 -6.73
N HIS A 174 13.25 4.93 -6.21
CA HIS A 174 12.37 5.85 -6.91
C HIS A 174 13.16 7.05 -7.45
N LYS A 175 13.04 7.33 -8.75
CA LYS A 175 13.35 8.63 -9.37
C LYS A 175 12.11 9.53 -9.45
N SER A 176 10.93 8.93 -9.34
CA SER A 176 9.64 9.57 -9.17
C SER A 176 8.78 8.68 -8.29
N LEU A 177 8.03 9.26 -7.36
CA LEU A 177 7.26 8.51 -6.35
C LEU A 177 6.01 7.84 -6.94
N PHE A 178 5.54 8.33 -8.07
CA PHE A 178 4.42 7.79 -8.83
C PHE A 178 4.82 7.65 -10.31
N PRO A 179 4.30 6.65 -11.04
CA PRO A 179 4.53 6.51 -12.47
C PRO A 179 4.22 7.82 -13.22
N PRO A 180 5.22 8.51 -13.82
CA PRO A 180 5.05 9.85 -14.39
C PRO A 180 4.02 9.89 -15.53
N ASP A 181 3.97 8.84 -16.34
CA ASP A 181 3.09 8.74 -17.50
C ASP A 181 1.65 8.31 -17.15
N SER A 182 1.34 8.15 -15.87
CA SER A 182 -0.02 7.78 -15.44
C SER A 182 -0.95 8.98 -15.45
N ASP A 183 -1.97 8.95 -16.30
CA ASP A 183 -3.08 9.92 -16.28
C ASP A 183 -3.78 9.97 -14.90
N ALA A 184 -3.83 8.83 -14.20
CA ALA A 184 -4.58 8.72 -12.95
C ALA A 184 -3.87 9.43 -11.77
N TYR A 185 -2.54 9.31 -11.68
CA TYR A 185 -1.79 9.74 -10.50
C TYR A 185 -0.37 10.25 -10.79
N GLY A 186 0.06 10.35 -12.04
CA GLY A 186 1.39 10.89 -12.41
C GLY A 186 1.57 12.34 -11.95
N ASP A 187 0.49 13.14 -12.00
CA ASP A 187 0.46 14.53 -11.50
C ASP A 187 0.76 14.64 -10.00
N LEU A 188 0.61 13.56 -9.21
CA LEU A 188 0.92 13.60 -7.78
C LEU A 188 2.39 13.92 -7.50
N ASN A 189 3.30 13.61 -8.42
CA ASN A 189 4.72 13.92 -8.28
C ASN A 189 4.99 15.43 -8.09
N ARG A 190 4.13 16.31 -8.61
CA ARG A 190 4.34 17.77 -8.53
C ARG A 190 4.35 18.29 -7.09
N PHE A 191 3.66 17.61 -6.17
CA PHE A 191 3.64 17.99 -4.76
C PHE A 191 4.96 17.70 -4.04
N PHE A 192 5.80 16.82 -4.60
CA PHE A 192 7.05 16.36 -3.99
C PHE A 192 8.29 16.89 -4.71
N ALA A 193 8.14 17.84 -5.64
CA ALA A 193 9.24 18.44 -6.39
C ALA A 193 10.31 19.09 -5.48
N CYS A 194 9.88 19.60 -4.31
CA CYS A 194 10.77 20.23 -3.32
C CYS A 194 11.16 19.30 -2.16
N ALA A 195 10.79 18.01 -2.19
CA ALA A 195 10.94 17.10 -1.05
C ALA A 195 12.41 16.98 -0.58
N HIS A 196 13.37 17.00 -1.50
CA HIS A 196 14.80 16.99 -1.18
C HIS A 196 15.29 18.29 -0.54
N ALA A 197 14.78 19.44 -0.99
CA ALA A 197 15.16 20.73 -0.43
C ALA A 197 14.58 20.94 0.99
N GLN A 198 13.47 20.29 1.31
CA GLN A 198 12.79 20.35 2.60
C GLN A 198 13.06 19.11 3.46
N ALA A 199 14.01 18.26 3.06
CA ALA A 199 14.32 17.02 3.75
C ALA A 199 14.76 17.27 5.19
N ILE A 200 14.33 16.38 6.07
CA ILE A 200 14.78 16.32 7.45
C ILE A 200 15.56 15.02 7.68
N SER A 201 16.11 14.84 8.87
CA SER A 201 16.67 13.57 9.30
C SER A 201 16.06 13.14 10.62
N ILE A 202 15.73 11.87 10.72
CA ILE A 202 15.37 11.23 11.99
C ILE A 202 16.53 10.36 12.46
N SER A 203 16.70 10.20 13.78
CA SER A 203 17.73 9.33 14.34
C SER A 203 17.09 8.04 14.85
N LEU A 204 17.49 6.90 14.29
CA LEU A 204 17.09 5.56 14.73
C LEU A 204 18.33 4.74 15.01
N ASP A 205 18.47 4.19 16.22
CA ASP A 205 19.63 3.40 16.67
C ASP A 205 20.99 4.08 16.37
N GLY A 206 21.04 5.42 16.52
CA GLY A 206 22.24 6.22 16.26
C GLY A 206 22.52 6.45 14.76
N ILE A 207 21.69 5.94 13.87
CA ILE A 207 21.74 6.17 12.42
C ILE A 207 20.84 7.35 12.09
N SER A 208 21.43 8.41 11.54
CA SER A 208 20.67 9.50 10.93
C SER A 208 20.08 9.01 9.60
N ILE A 209 18.77 9.09 9.42
CA ILE A 209 18.06 8.65 8.22
C ILE A 209 17.41 9.87 7.56
N PRO A 210 17.86 10.27 6.36
CA PRO A 210 17.20 11.32 5.59
C PRO A 210 15.79 10.89 5.20
N THR A 211 14.82 11.79 5.37
CA THR A 211 13.42 11.56 4.99
C THR A 211 12.76 12.90 4.63
N MET A 212 11.53 12.84 4.12
CA MET A 212 10.72 14.01 3.80
C MET A 212 10.38 14.81 5.06
N SER A 213 10.09 16.11 4.90
CA SER A 213 9.46 16.91 5.95
C SER A 213 8.20 16.22 6.49
N HIS A 214 7.81 16.46 7.74
CA HIS A 214 6.63 15.77 8.30
C HIS A 214 5.35 16.06 7.51
N THR A 215 5.20 17.28 6.98
CA THR A 215 4.10 17.66 6.08
C THR A 215 4.10 16.83 4.80
N ASP A 216 5.23 16.77 4.08
CA ASP A 216 5.33 16.04 2.82
C ASP A 216 5.19 14.53 3.04
N HIS A 217 5.82 14.00 4.08
CA HIS A 217 5.75 12.56 4.39
C HIS A 217 4.31 12.14 4.71
N PHE A 218 3.60 12.90 5.54
CA PHE A 218 2.21 12.58 5.86
C PHE A 218 1.32 12.64 4.62
N PHE A 219 1.48 13.68 3.79
CA PHE A 219 0.76 13.77 2.53
C PHE A 219 1.13 12.63 1.56
N TYR A 220 2.39 12.20 1.53
CA TYR A 220 2.84 11.07 0.74
C TYR A 220 2.18 9.76 1.17
N LEU A 221 2.02 9.50 2.47
CA LEU A 221 1.29 8.32 2.96
C LEU A 221 -0.16 8.32 2.47
N ILE A 222 -0.84 9.48 2.48
CA ILE A 222 -2.18 9.64 1.92
C ILE A 222 -2.17 9.38 0.41
N CYS A 223 -1.27 10.00 -0.35
CA CYS A 223 -1.18 9.79 -1.80
C CYS A 223 -0.86 8.34 -2.17
N HIS A 224 -0.04 7.66 -1.38
CA HIS A 224 0.29 6.25 -1.59
C HIS A 224 -0.92 5.35 -1.34
N ALA A 225 -1.65 5.55 -0.24
CA ALA A 225 -2.92 4.86 0.01
C ALA A 225 -3.94 5.16 -1.09
N PHE A 226 -4.02 6.42 -1.52
CA PHE A 226 -4.89 6.87 -2.59
C PHE A 226 -4.57 6.21 -3.93
N LYS A 227 -3.28 6.13 -4.33
CA LYS A 227 -2.84 5.40 -5.54
C LYS A 227 -3.36 3.96 -5.53
N HIS A 228 -3.18 3.24 -4.42
CA HIS A 228 -3.65 1.87 -4.30
C HIS A 228 -5.18 1.80 -4.31
N PHE A 229 -5.85 2.72 -3.64
CA PHE A 229 -7.31 2.85 -3.68
C PHE A 229 -7.85 3.09 -5.10
N LEU A 230 -7.15 3.85 -5.95
CA LEU A 230 -7.51 4.01 -7.36
C LEU A 230 -7.23 2.74 -8.19
N HIS A 231 -6.24 1.95 -7.77
CA HIS A 231 -5.77 0.75 -8.46
C HIS A 231 -6.54 -0.51 -8.02
N SER A 232 -6.03 -1.29 -7.07
CA SER A 232 -6.57 -2.60 -6.65
C SER A 232 -7.19 -2.59 -5.23
N GLY A 233 -7.04 -1.50 -4.49
CA GLY A 233 -7.36 -1.41 -3.06
C GLY A 233 -6.08 -1.57 -2.23
N PHE A 234 -6.21 -1.44 -0.91
CA PHE A 234 -5.10 -1.59 0.04
C PHE A 234 -5.62 -2.10 1.39
N GLY A 235 -4.72 -2.53 2.27
CA GLY A 235 -5.09 -3.08 3.58
C GLY A 235 -5.14 -2.05 4.69
N ILE A 236 -5.65 -2.46 5.85
CA ILE A 236 -5.77 -1.58 7.02
C ILE A 236 -4.42 -1.14 7.59
N ARG A 237 -3.33 -1.87 7.29
CA ARG A 237 -1.98 -1.54 7.75
C ARG A 237 -1.53 -0.15 7.30
N GLN A 238 -1.91 0.29 6.11
CA GLN A 238 -1.60 1.64 5.64
C GLN A 238 -2.38 2.71 6.42
N VAL A 239 -3.59 2.39 6.89
CA VAL A 239 -4.33 3.27 7.82
C VAL A 239 -3.59 3.34 9.15
N CYS A 240 -3.07 2.22 9.65
CA CYS A 240 -2.21 2.19 10.84
C CYS A 240 -1.00 3.12 10.67
N ASP A 241 -0.28 3.04 9.54
CA ASP A 241 0.86 3.92 9.26
C ASP A 241 0.46 5.40 9.26
N ILE A 242 -0.67 5.75 8.64
CA ILE A 242 -1.20 7.14 8.61
C ILE A 242 -1.51 7.65 10.02
N VAL A 243 -2.25 6.88 10.82
CA VAL A 243 -2.71 7.34 12.14
C VAL A 243 -1.58 7.37 13.16
N MET A 244 -0.65 6.42 13.10
CA MET A 244 0.54 6.42 13.96
C MET A 244 1.43 7.62 13.64
N TYR A 245 1.60 7.93 12.34
CA TYR A 245 2.36 9.10 11.90
C TYR A 245 1.71 10.42 12.35
N ALA A 246 0.39 10.56 12.16
CA ALA A 246 -0.35 11.74 12.59
C ALA A 246 -0.31 11.93 14.10
N ASN A 247 -0.50 10.85 14.87
CA ASN A 247 -0.42 10.91 16.34
C ASN A 247 0.96 11.31 16.84
N GLN A 248 2.03 10.90 16.15
CA GLN A 248 3.40 11.19 16.56
C GLN A 248 3.85 12.61 16.16
N TYR A 249 3.57 13.01 14.93
CA TYR A 249 4.15 14.21 14.32
C TYR A 249 3.12 15.31 14.03
N GLY A 250 1.87 15.16 14.48
CA GLY A 250 0.75 16.06 14.20
C GLY A 250 1.03 17.54 14.43
N SER A 251 1.76 17.90 15.49
CA SER A 251 2.14 19.28 15.80
C SER A 251 3.19 19.88 14.84
N GLN A 252 3.85 19.04 14.04
CA GLN A 252 4.89 19.41 13.08
C GLN A 252 4.40 19.34 11.63
N ILE A 253 3.14 18.95 11.40
CA ILE A 253 2.51 18.89 10.08
C ILE A 253 1.83 20.23 9.79
N ASP A 254 2.09 20.81 8.61
CA ASP A 254 1.31 21.93 8.06
C ASP A 254 -0.03 21.39 7.54
N TRP A 255 -0.99 21.22 8.45
CA TRP A 255 -2.33 20.72 8.12
C TRP A 255 -3.05 21.55 7.04
N PRO A 256 -3.03 22.90 7.07
CA PRO A 256 -3.60 23.69 5.97
C PRO A 256 -3.05 23.33 4.59
N GLN A 257 -1.74 23.08 4.47
CA GLN A 257 -1.14 22.61 3.22
C GLN A 257 -1.67 21.23 2.82
N VAL A 258 -1.68 20.26 3.74
CA VAL A 258 -2.16 18.89 3.43
C VAL A 258 -3.63 18.90 3.01
N VAL A 259 -4.48 19.68 3.68
CA VAL A 259 -5.91 19.84 3.34
C VAL A 259 -6.06 20.40 1.92
N ARG A 260 -5.37 21.49 1.57
CA ARG A 260 -5.39 22.06 0.22
C ARG A 260 -4.93 21.05 -0.84
N ASN A 261 -3.88 20.29 -0.52
CA ASN A 261 -3.35 19.28 -1.45
C ASN A 261 -4.34 18.13 -1.67
N CYS A 262 -5.02 17.66 -0.62
CA CYS A 262 -6.06 16.63 -0.74
C CYS A 262 -7.26 17.12 -1.55
N GLN A 263 -7.70 18.36 -1.34
CA GLN A 263 -8.78 18.97 -2.13
C GLN A 263 -8.40 19.06 -3.61
N ALA A 264 -7.16 19.44 -3.92
CA ALA A 264 -6.67 19.54 -5.30
C ALA A 264 -6.69 18.20 -6.07
N ILE A 265 -6.76 17.07 -5.36
CA ILE A 265 -6.86 15.72 -5.95
C ILE A 265 -8.18 15.01 -5.63
N ARG A 266 -9.16 15.71 -5.03
CA ARG A 266 -10.45 15.17 -4.57
C ARG A 266 -10.31 13.97 -3.63
N ALA A 267 -9.32 14.01 -2.73
CA ALA A 267 -9.06 12.98 -1.73
C ALA A 267 -9.52 13.39 -0.31
N ASP A 268 -10.28 14.46 -0.17
CA ASP A 268 -10.76 14.99 1.11
C ASP A 268 -11.66 14.00 1.86
N ARG A 269 -12.77 13.54 1.28
CA ARG A 269 -13.65 12.52 1.90
C ARG A 269 -12.95 11.18 2.07
N PHE A 270 -12.07 10.81 1.14
CA PHE A 270 -11.22 9.63 1.25
C PHE A 270 -10.35 9.70 2.52
N THR A 271 -9.65 10.81 2.71
CA THR A 271 -8.76 11.02 3.87
C THR A 271 -9.57 11.06 5.17
N ALA A 272 -10.70 11.76 5.18
CA ALA A 272 -11.60 11.77 6.34
C ALA A 272 -12.08 10.35 6.72
N ALA A 273 -12.46 9.52 5.73
CA ALA A 273 -12.83 8.12 5.99
C ALA A 273 -11.71 7.33 6.68
N LEU A 274 -10.45 7.49 6.24
CA LEU A 274 -9.32 6.79 6.85
C LEU A 274 -9.07 7.24 8.29
N LEU A 275 -9.18 8.55 8.55
CA LEU A 275 -9.02 9.09 9.91
C LEU A 275 -10.16 8.67 10.84
N HIS A 276 -11.41 8.60 10.32
CA HIS A 276 -12.56 8.08 11.06
C HIS A 276 -12.42 6.60 11.40
N ILE A 277 -11.93 5.78 10.46
CA ILE A 277 -11.54 4.39 10.76
C ILE A 277 -10.49 4.35 11.87
N GLY A 278 -9.50 5.24 11.76
CA GLY A 278 -8.45 5.42 12.74
C GLY A 278 -8.96 5.70 14.15
N GLU A 279 -9.95 6.59 14.26
CA GLU A 279 -10.51 7.04 15.54
C GLU A 279 -11.44 5.98 16.14
N THR A 280 -12.33 5.41 15.32
CA THR A 280 -13.35 4.46 15.77
C THR A 280 -12.76 3.09 16.11
N TYR A 281 -11.83 2.58 15.28
CA TYR A 281 -11.37 1.19 15.35
C TYR A 281 -9.90 1.02 15.70
N LEU A 282 -9.08 2.08 15.60
CA LEU A 282 -7.65 2.02 15.89
C LEU A 282 -7.31 2.96 17.07
N VAL A 283 -6.23 3.74 16.93
CA VAL A 283 -5.65 4.55 18.00
C VAL A 283 -5.55 6.03 17.64
N PHE A 284 -6.20 6.48 16.57
CA PHE A 284 -6.09 7.88 16.16
C PHE A 284 -6.69 8.79 17.22
N ASP A 285 -5.94 9.82 17.61
CA ASP A 285 -6.39 10.86 18.53
C ASP A 285 -6.37 12.20 17.78
N PRO A 286 -7.54 12.70 17.32
CA PRO A 286 -7.61 13.94 16.56
C PRO A 286 -7.03 15.15 17.30
N LYS A 287 -7.10 15.18 18.63
CA LYS A 287 -6.57 16.29 19.43
C LYS A 287 -5.05 16.22 19.49
N LYS A 288 -4.50 15.04 19.82
CA LYS A 288 -3.04 14.82 19.84
C LYS A 288 -2.41 15.06 18.47
N ALA A 289 -3.08 14.60 17.41
CA ALA A 289 -2.63 14.79 16.04
C ALA A 289 -2.79 16.23 15.52
N CYS A 290 -3.45 17.12 16.27
CA CYS A 290 -3.81 18.46 15.79
C CYS A 290 -4.63 18.42 14.49
N CYS A 291 -5.48 17.40 14.34
CA CYS A 291 -6.26 17.18 13.13
C CYS A 291 -7.21 18.35 12.85
N PRO A 292 -7.28 18.85 11.61
CA PRO A 292 -8.17 19.95 11.25
C PRO A 292 -9.66 19.57 11.38
N PRO A 293 -10.52 20.50 11.84
CA PRO A 293 -11.99 20.32 11.86
C PRO A 293 -12.58 19.89 10.53
N GLU A 294 -12.02 20.33 9.42
CA GLU A 294 -12.43 20.00 8.06
C GLU A 294 -12.46 18.49 7.81
N TRP A 295 -11.67 17.69 8.53
CA TRP A 295 -11.69 16.22 8.41
C TRP A 295 -12.40 15.53 9.55
N TYR A 296 -12.05 15.82 10.81
CA TYR A 296 -12.64 15.07 11.92
C TYR A 296 -14.15 15.35 12.07
N SER A 297 -14.64 16.54 11.68
CA SER A 297 -16.08 16.86 11.72
C SER A 297 -16.83 16.52 10.43
N MET A 298 -16.12 16.10 9.38
CA MET A 298 -16.71 15.80 8.08
C MET A 298 -17.65 14.60 8.20
N GLN A 299 -18.88 14.76 7.73
CA GLN A 299 -19.83 13.65 7.69
C GLN A 299 -19.48 12.70 6.54
N VAL A 300 -18.81 11.60 6.86
CA VAL A 300 -18.42 10.51 5.97
C VAL A 300 -18.83 9.20 6.61
N ASP A 301 -19.36 8.28 5.81
CA ASP A 301 -19.58 6.89 6.22
C ASP A 301 -18.33 6.06 5.87
N GLU A 302 -17.60 5.69 6.91
CA GLU A 302 -16.32 5.00 6.83
C GLU A 302 -16.44 3.48 6.68
N ILE A 303 -17.63 2.91 6.95
CA ILE A 303 -17.85 1.46 6.97
C ILE A 303 -17.54 0.81 5.61
N PRO A 304 -18.00 1.33 4.45
CA PRO A 304 -17.69 0.69 3.17
C PRO A 304 -16.21 0.74 2.81
N MET A 305 -15.49 1.77 3.26
CA MET A 305 -14.03 1.83 3.13
C MET A 305 -13.41 0.73 3.98
N LEU A 306 -13.79 0.61 5.25
CA LEU A 306 -13.29 -0.41 6.14
C LEU A 306 -13.52 -1.83 5.60
N GLU A 307 -14.70 -2.12 5.05
CA GLU A 307 -15.01 -3.41 4.44
C GLU A 307 -14.17 -3.68 3.17
N ASP A 308 -13.87 -2.67 2.35
CA ASP A 308 -12.94 -2.81 1.22
C ASP A 308 -11.49 -3.07 1.72
N LEU A 309 -11.06 -2.41 2.79
CA LEU A 309 -9.72 -2.61 3.37
C LEU A 309 -9.55 -4.03 3.93
N LEU A 310 -10.54 -4.52 4.68
CA LEU A 310 -10.49 -5.84 5.30
C LEU A 310 -10.55 -6.97 4.26
N SER A 311 -11.34 -6.78 3.20
CA SER A 311 -11.46 -7.75 2.09
C SER A 311 -10.33 -7.67 1.04
N GLY A 312 -9.60 -6.56 0.97
CA GLY A 312 -8.58 -6.30 -0.06
C GLY A 312 -7.22 -6.96 0.18
N GLY A 313 -6.87 -7.25 1.43
CA GLY A 313 -5.49 -7.52 1.83
C GLY A 313 -4.57 -6.31 1.57
N VAL A 314 -3.31 -6.39 1.98
CA VAL A 314 -2.40 -5.22 2.04
C VAL A 314 -2.28 -4.42 0.73
N TYR A 315 -2.24 -5.08 -0.42
CA TYR A 315 -2.03 -4.43 -1.73
C TYR A 315 -3.26 -4.51 -2.64
N GLY A 316 -4.44 -4.81 -2.08
CA GLY A 316 -5.60 -5.12 -2.91
C GLY A 316 -5.38 -6.37 -3.76
N SER A 317 -4.49 -7.26 -3.34
CA SER A 317 -4.08 -8.46 -4.05
C SER A 317 -4.69 -9.74 -3.45
N SER A 318 -5.73 -9.60 -2.61
CA SER A 318 -6.45 -10.75 -2.03
C SER A 318 -7.01 -11.72 -3.07
N SER A 319 -7.23 -11.25 -4.30
CA SER A 319 -7.52 -12.11 -5.45
C SER A 319 -6.95 -11.55 -6.76
N MET A 320 -6.67 -12.44 -7.70
CA MET A 320 -6.26 -12.03 -9.05
C MET A 320 -7.40 -11.29 -9.79
N SER A 321 -8.67 -11.61 -9.49
CA SER A 321 -9.84 -10.86 -9.98
C SER A 321 -9.79 -9.38 -9.57
N ARG A 322 -9.33 -9.09 -8.34
CA ARG A 322 -9.16 -7.72 -7.84
C ARG A 322 -8.01 -7.00 -8.55
N LEU A 323 -6.88 -7.67 -8.78
CA LEU A 323 -5.78 -7.13 -9.61
C LEU A 323 -6.23 -6.80 -11.03
N HIS A 324 -7.03 -7.66 -11.67
CA HIS A 324 -7.55 -7.41 -13.01
C HIS A 324 -8.61 -6.30 -13.06
N SER A 325 -9.35 -6.09 -11.97
CA SER A 325 -10.31 -4.98 -11.84
C SER A 325 -9.65 -3.60 -11.86
N SER A 326 -8.34 -3.50 -11.57
CA SER A 326 -7.66 -2.20 -11.48
C SER A 326 -7.67 -1.41 -12.78
N ASN A 327 -7.63 -2.10 -13.92
CA ASN A 327 -7.73 -1.45 -15.23
C ASN A 327 -9.09 -0.75 -15.40
N ILE A 328 -10.17 -1.29 -14.80
CA ILE A 328 -11.51 -0.72 -14.87
C ILE A 328 -11.55 0.58 -14.07
N THR A 329 -11.08 0.55 -12.81
CA THR A 329 -11.10 1.72 -11.93
C THR A 329 -10.15 2.83 -12.42
N LEU A 330 -8.93 2.47 -12.85
CA LEU A 330 -7.98 3.44 -13.40
C LEU A 330 -8.52 4.13 -14.66
N ASN A 331 -9.12 3.37 -15.57
CA ASN A 331 -9.69 3.96 -16.78
C ASN A 331 -10.83 4.94 -16.48
N ALA A 332 -11.65 4.66 -15.45
CA ALA A 332 -12.71 5.58 -15.02
C ALA A 332 -12.12 6.90 -14.49
N VAL A 333 -11.09 6.83 -13.65
CA VAL A 333 -10.39 8.01 -13.10
C VAL A 333 -9.70 8.81 -14.21
N SER A 334 -8.96 8.15 -15.09
CA SER A 334 -8.28 8.81 -16.21
C SER A 334 -9.28 9.44 -17.18
N ALA A 335 -10.44 8.81 -17.43
CA ALA A 335 -11.49 9.38 -18.27
C ALA A 335 -12.06 10.67 -17.67
N GLN A 336 -12.39 10.68 -16.37
CA GLN A 336 -12.87 11.88 -15.70
C GLN A 336 -11.85 13.02 -15.72
N LYS A 337 -10.56 12.73 -15.49
CA LYS A 337 -9.50 13.74 -15.59
C LYS A 337 -9.38 14.36 -16.98
N ARG A 338 -9.77 13.64 -18.04
CA ARG A 338 -9.87 14.16 -19.42
C ARG A 338 -11.19 14.86 -19.73
N GLY A 339 -12.10 14.99 -18.75
CA GLY A 339 -13.44 15.57 -18.94
C GLY A 339 -14.45 14.64 -19.62
N GLU A 340 -14.18 13.33 -19.69
CA GLU A 340 -15.09 12.34 -20.26
C GLU A 340 -16.07 11.81 -19.18
N LYS A 341 -17.36 11.65 -19.50
CA LYS A 341 -18.35 11.08 -18.55
C LYS A 341 -18.08 9.60 -18.30
N ALA A 342 -17.80 9.23 -17.05
CA ALA A 342 -17.58 7.85 -16.61
C ALA A 342 -18.89 7.02 -16.61
N GLY A 343 -19.28 6.50 -17.78
CA GLY A 343 -20.45 5.62 -17.95
C GLY A 343 -20.09 4.12 -18.09
N SER A 344 -21.10 3.25 -17.98
CA SER A 344 -21.01 1.78 -18.16
C SER A 344 -20.37 1.34 -19.49
N SER A 345 -20.38 2.20 -20.52
CA SER A 345 -19.70 2.00 -21.79
C SER A 345 -18.16 1.95 -21.69
N HIS A 346 -17.55 2.51 -20.64
CA HIS A 346 -16.10 2.47 -20.42
C HIS A 346 -15.60 1.14 -19.86
N VAL A 347 -16.43 0.41 -19.11
CA VAL A 347 -16.14 -0.96 -18.67
C VAL A 347 -16.02 -1.87 -19.91
N LEU A 348 -16.95 -1.73 -20.87
CA LEU A 348 -16.91 -2.44 -22.15
C LEU A 348 -15.67 -2.09 -22.99
N LYS A 349 -15.25 -0.82 -23.03
CA LYS A 349 -14.00 -0.40 -23.71
C LYS A 349 -12.72 -0.93 -23.04
N THR A 350 -12.79 -1.34 -21.78
CA THR A 350 -11.65 -1.94 -21.03
C THR A 350 -11.54 -3.43 -21.33
N VAL A 351 -12.67 -4.13 -21.41
CA VAL A 351 -12.74 -5.54 -21.82
C VAL A 351 -12.43 -5.69 -23.32
N PHE A 352 -12.96 -4.77 -24.14
CA PHE A 352 -12.79 -4.73 -25.60
C PHE A 352 -12.12 -3.41 -26.06
N PRO A 353 -10.78 -3.28 -25.87
CA PRO A 353 -10.04 -2.09 -26.30
C PRO A 353 -10.05 -1.95 -27.82
N SER A 354 -9.86 -0.72 -28.29
CA SER A 354 -9.73 -0.42 -29.71
C SER A 354 -8.42 -0.94 -30.31
N ALA A 355 -8.40 -1.12 -31.63
CA ALA A 355 -7.22 -1.57 -32.37
C ALA A 355 -5.96 -0.74 -32.05
N LYS A 356 -6.10 0.59 -31.96
CA LYS A 356 -5.01 1.52 -31.63
C LYS A 356 -4.39 1.28 -30.25
N LYS A 357 -5.17 0.81 -29.26
CA LYS A 357 -4.64 0.46 -27.92
C LYS A 357 -3.93 -0.89 -27.91
N LEU A 358 -4.31 -1.79 -28.82
CA LEU A 358 -3.77 -3.15 -28.87
C LEU A 358 -2.60 -3.30 -29.84
N GLU A 359 -2.32 -2.30 -30.67
CA GLU A 359 -1.31 -2.39 -31.72
C GLU A 359 0.13 -2.61 -31.23
N GLY A 360 0.44 -2.25 -29.98
CA GLY A 360 1.74 -2.54 -29.37
C GLY A 360 1.95 -4.04 -29.12
N ARG A 361 0.90 -4.73 -28.67
CA ARG A 361 0.93 -6.19 -28.38
C ARG A 361 0.48 -7.04 -29.57
N TYR A 362 -0.31 -6.46 -30.47
CA TYR A 362 -0.86 -7.09 -31.68
C TYR A 362 -0.56 -6.22 -32.91
N PRO A 363 0.68 -6.25 -33.43
CA PRO A 363 1.12 -5.33 -34.49
C PRO A 363 0.31 -5.40 -35.79
N TYR A 364 -0.33 -6.55 -36.08
CA TYR A 364 -1.19 -6.71 -37.25
C TYR A 364 -2.41 -5.78 -37.25
N LEU A 365 -2.83 -5.27 -36.08
CA LEU A 365 -3.94 -4.33 -35.97
C LEU A 365 -3.63 -2.95 -36.59
N LYS A 366 -2.35 -2.60 -36.82
CA LYS A 366 -1.96 -1.37 -37.52
C LYS A 366 -2.42 -1.35 -38.97
N LYS A 367 -2.38 -2.51 -39.64
CA LYS A 367 -2.75 -2.66 -41.06
C LYS A 367 -4.14 -3.25 -41.26
N HIS A 368 -4.59 -4.08 -40.31
CA HIS A 368 -5.82 -4.85 -40.43
C HIS A 368 -6.70 -4.68 -39.18
N ALA A 369 -7.26 -3.48 -39.03
CA ALA A 369 -8.13 -3.16 -37.89
C ALA A 369 -9.38 -4.06 -37.79
N PHE A 370 -9.84 -4.65 -38.90
CA PHE A 370 -10.96 -5.61 -38.90
C PHE A 370 -10.65 -6.94 -38.19
N LEU A 371 -9.38 -7.26 -37.93
CA LEU A 371 -8.95 -8.42 -37.14
C LEU A 371 -9.02 -8.19 -35.62
N LEU A 372 -9.59 -7.06 -35.18
CA LEU A 372 -9.77 -6.73 -33.77
C LEU A 372 -10.51 -7.84 -32.97
N PRO A 373 -11.57 -8.50 -33.50
CA PRO A 373 -12.19 -9.63 -32.80
C PRO A 373 -11.24 -10.81 -32.58
N VAL A 374 -10.29 -11.06 -33.50
CA VAL A 374 -9.27 -12.10 -33.34
C VAL A 374 -8.31 -11.76 -32.21
N ALA A 375 -7.92 -10.48 -32.09
CA ALA A 375 -7.10 -10.00 -30.98
C ALA A 375 -7.82 -10.13 -29.64
N TRP A 376 -9.14 -9.85 -29.60
CA TRP A 376 -9.94 -10.07 -28.40
C TRP A 376 -10.05 -11.56 -28.06
N ALA A 377 -10.28 -12.42 -29.05
CA ALA A 377 -10.34 -13.88 -28.86
C ALA A 377 -9.00 -14.45 -28.36
N ASP A 378 -7.86 -14.01 -28.91
CA ASP A 378 -6.53 -14.40 -28.43
C ASP A 378 -6.27 -13.88 -27.02
N ARG A 379 -6.67 -12.64 -26.68
CA ARG A 379 -6.56 -12.11 -25.31
C ARG A 379 -7.37 -12.97 -24.33
N ILE A 380 -8.60 -13.32 -24.68
CA ILE A 380 -9.47 -14.17 -23.86
C ILE A 380 -8.91 -15.60 -23.78
N TRP A 381 -8.32 -16.12 -24.87
CA TRP A 381 -7.74 -17.46 -24.89
C TRP A 381 -6.45 -17.55 -24.09
N LYS A 382 -5.54 -16.58 -24.21
CA LYS A 382 -4.32 -16.46 -23.39
C LYS A 382 -4.69 -16.27 -21.93
N TYR A 383 -5.65 -15.39 -21.64
CA TYR A 383 -6.23 -15.24 -20.31
C TYR A 383 -6.76 -16.58 -19.79
N ARG A 384 -7.56 -17.32 -20.59
CA ARG A 384 -8.07 -18.64 -20.22
C ARG A 384 -6.97 -19.67 -19.98
N LYS A 385 -5.90 -19.65 -20.77
CA LYS A 385 -4.75 -20.56 -20.66
C LYS A 385 -3.89 -20.24 -19.44
N GLU A 386 -3.67 -18.96 -19.14
CA GLU A 386 -3.04 -18.49 -17.90
C GLU A 386 -3.89 -18.83 -16.67
N THR A 387 -5.23 -18.88 -16.82
CA THR A 387 -6.18 -19.16 -15.72
C THR A 387 -6.46 -20.65 -15.48
N HIS A 388 -6.06 -21.57 -16.37
CA HIS A 388 -6.44 -22.98 -16.28
C HIS A 388 -5.80 -23.71 -15.08
N ASN A 389 -4.77 -23.12 -14.45
CA ASN A 389 -4.07 -23.64 -13.28
C ASN A 389 -4.30 -22.82 -12.00
N SER A 390 -5.11 -21.76 -12.04
CA SER A 390 -5.35 -20.87 -10.89
C SER A 390 -6.81 -20.96 -10.44
N THR A 391 -7.07 -21.58 -9.29
CA THR A 391 -8.36 -21.54 -8.60
C THR A 391 -8.69 -20.09 -8.21
N GLY A 392 -9.76 -19.50 -8.77
CA GLY A 392 -10.27 -18.19 -8.33
C GLY A 392 -10.42 -17.08 -9.39
N ASN A 393 -10.33 -17.38 -10.70
CA ASN A 393 -10.39 -16.36 -11.74
C ASN A 393 -11.71 -16.36 -12.52
N ASN A 394 -12.63 -15.44 -12.19
CA ASN A 394 -13.85 -15.21 -12.93
C ASN A 394 -13.88 -13.76 -13.50
N ALA A 395 -13.97 -13.62 -14.82
CA ALA A 395 -14.07 -12.32 -15.46
C ALA A 395 -15.32 -11.53 -15.00
N GLY A 396 -16.43 -12.22 -14.70
CA GLY A 396 -17.62 -11.60 -14.11
C GLY A 396 -17.37 -11.02 -12.73
N GLU A 397 -16.61 -11.73 -11.89
CA GLU A 397 -16.21 -11.26 -10.56
C GLU A 397 -15.28 -10.04 -10.64
N SER A 398 -14.32 -10.03 -11.57
CA SER A 398 -13.45 -8.86 -11.80
C SER A 398 -14.25 -7.61 -12.20
N ILE A 399 -15.30 -7.77 -13.03
CA ILE A 399 -16.21 -6.69 -13.42
C ILE A 399 -17.04 -6.22 -12.23
N GLN A 400 -17.56 -7.16 -11.44
CA GLN A 400 -18.34 -6.85 -10.24
C GLN A 400 -17.51 -6.06 -9.22
N ILE A 401 -16.31 -6.53 -8.88
CA ILE A 401 -15.36 -5.84 -7.99
C ILE A 401 -15.03 -4.44 -8.53
N GLY A 402 -14.72 -4.33 -9.84
CA GLY A 402 -14.43 -3.05 -10.46
C GLY A 402 -15.61 -2.06 -10.37
N SER A 403 -16.84 -2.56 -10.53
CA SER A 403 -18.06 -1.75 -10.47
C SER A 403 -18.35 -1.28 -9.04
N GLN A 404 -18.22 -2.16 -8.05
CA GLN A 404 -18.35 -1.83 -6.63
C GLN A 404 -17.32 -0.78 -6.20
N ARG A 405 -16.07 -0.90 -6.67
CA ARG A 405 -15.02 0.06 -6.34
C ARG A 405 -15.19 1.41 -7.04
N ILE A 406 -15.76 1.45 -8.25
CA ILE A 406 -16.20 2.72 -8.87
C ILE A 406 -17.28 3.39 -8.02
N GLU A 407 -18.24 2.62 -7.49
CA GLU A 407 -19.27 3.16 -6.59
C GLU A 407 -18.67 3.70 -5.29
N LEU A 408 -17.70 3.00 -4.70
CA LEU A 408 -16.92 3.51 -3.56
C LEU A 408 -16.23 4.84 -3.91
N MET A 409 -15.57 4.92 -5.08
CA MET A 409 -14.93 6.17 -5.52
C MET A 409 -15.91 7.33 -5.68
N ARG A 410 -17.15 7.07 -6.15
CA ARG A 410 -18.21 8.08 -6.18
C ARG A 410 -18.66 8.47 -4.78
N LYS A 411 -18.86 7.48 -3.89
CA LYS A 411 -19.24 7.71 -2.50
C LYS A 411 -18.25 8.63 -1.78
N TYR A 412 -16.95 8.44 -2.03
CA TYR A 412 -15.88 9.28 -1.48
C TYR A 412 -15.54 10.50 -2.34
N GLY A 413 -16.39 10.86 -3.30
CA GLY A 413 -16.27 12.11 -4.06
C GLY A 413 -15.08 12.19 -5.00
N ILE A 414 -14.40 11.07 -5.28
CA ILE A 414 -13.26 11.00 -6.20
C ILE A 414 -13.76 11.00 -7.64
N LEU A 415 -14.80 10.19 -7.90
CA LEU A 415 -15.52 10.18 -9.17
C LEU A 415 -16.84 10.95 -9.05
N GLU A 416 -17.30 11.49 -10.17
CA GLU A 416 -18.64 12.09 -10.34
C GLU A 416 -19.74 11.07 -10.61
#